data_AF-A0A673KE87-F1
#
_entry.id   AF-A0A673KE87-F1
#
_cell.length_a   1.000
_cell.length_b   1.000
_cell.length_c   1.000
_cell.angle_alpha   90.00
_cell.angle_beta   90.00
_cell.angle_gamma   90.00
#
_symmetry.space_group_name_H-M   'P 1'
#
loop_
_entity.id
_entity.type
_entity.pdbx_description
1 polymer ?
#
loop_
_entity_poly.entity_id
_entity_poly.type
_entity_poly.pdbx_seq_one_letter_code
_entity_poly.pdbx_strand_id
1 'polypeptide(L)'
;MKKQFNRMRQLANQTVGRAEKTEVLSEDLLQVEKRLELVKQVSHSTHKKLTACLQGQQGVDVDKRSVRSPSVSHELHSRRTVKMLRICGETQDRLAQELLLFELQIERDVAEPLYTFAEVEIPNIQKQRKHLAKLVLDMDSARTRISSQRTCIVSWPKKLTMQTTSRR
;
A
#
# COMPACT_ATOMS: atom_id res chain seq x y z
N MET A 1 -28.62 43.56 7.40
CA MET A 1 -28.14 43.52 6.00
C MET A 1 -26.67 43.11 5.84
N LYS A 2 -25.69 43.81 6.45
CA LYS A 2 -24.25 43.51 6.26
C LYS A 2 -23.79 42.09 6.65
N LYS A 3 -24.37 41.49 7.70
CA LYS A 3 -24.05 40.11 8.13
C LYS A 3 -24.42 39.05 7.09
N GLN A 4 -25.61 39.14 6.49
CA GLN A 4 -26.03 38.20 5.44
C GLN A 4 -25.23 38.41 4.15
N PHE A 5 -24.94 39.65 3.77
CA PHE A 5 -24.10 39.94 2.60
C PHE A 5 -22.68 39.37 2.75
N ASN A 6 -22.07 39.52 3.93
CA ASN A 6 -20.76 38.92 4.21
C ASN A 6 -20.80 37.40 4.22
N ARG A 7 -21.88 36.80 4.77
CA ARG A 7 -22.08 35.34 4.74
C ARG A 7 -22.25 34.81 3.32
N MET A 8 -23.00 35.52 2.49
CA MET A 8 -23.23 35.17 1.08
C MET A 8 -21.95 35.32 0.25
N ARG A 9 -21.15 36.37 0.50
CA ARG A 9 -19.82 36.54 -0.10
C ARG A 9 -18.84 35.45 0.35
N GLN A 10 -18.91 35.01 1.60
CA GLN A 10 -18.06 33.95 2.15
C GLN A 10 -18.41 32.59 1.54
N LEU A 11 -19.70 32.28 1.39
CA LEU A 11 -20.19 31.08 0.69
C LEU A 11 -19.78 31.11 -0.79
N ALA A 12 -19.95 32.25 -1.47
CA ALA A 12 -19.50 32.40 -2.85
C ALA A 12 -17.98 32.16 -2.97
N ASN A 13 -17.15 32.81 -2.16
CA ASN A 13 -15.70 32.60 -2.19
C ASN A 13 -15.28 31.16 -1.84
N GLN A 14 -16.06 30.44 -1.03
CA GLN A 14 -15.86 29.02 -0.72
C GLN A 14 -16.22 28.10 -1.91
N THR A 15 -17.07 28.56 -2.83
CA THR A 15 -17.50 27.82 -4.04
C THR A 15 -16.74 28.23 -5.31
N VAL A 16 -16.35 29.50 -5.48
CA VAL A 16 -15.66 30.02 -6.70
C VAL A 16 -14.17 30.29 -6.52
N GLY A 17 -13.65 30.34 -5.29
CA GLY A 17 -12.21 30.29 -5.05
C GLY A 17 -11.74 28.85 -5.14
N ARG A 18 -11.58 28.31 -6.36
CA ARG A 18 -10.63 27.22 -6.58
C ARG A 18 -9.34 27.70 -5.94
N ALA A 19 -9.02 27.13 -4.79
CA ALA A 19 -7.74 27.31 -4.13
C ALA A 19 -6.70 27.21 -5.25
N GLU A 20 -5.85 28.22 -5.40
CA GLU A 20 -4.55 27.99 -6.00
C GLU A 20 -3.97 26.88 -5.15
N LYS A 21 -4.09 25.65 -5.67
CA LYS A 21 -3.85 24.43 -4.94
C LYS A 21 -2.38 24.52 -4.60
N THR A 22 -2.04 24.83 -3.34
CA THR A 22 -0.64 24.85 -2.96
C THR A 22 -0.14 23.44 -3.27
N GLU A 23 0.71 23.31 -4.29
CA GLU A 23 1.31 22.04 -4.67
C GLU A 23 2.33 21.71 -3.58
N VAL A 24 1.84 21.14 -2.48
CA VAL A 24 2.68 20.73 -1.33
C VAL A 24 3.51 19.49 -1.69
N LEU A 25 3.24 18.85 -2.82
CA LEU A 25 3.91 17.64 -3.28
C LEU A 25 4.53 17.89 -4.64
N SER A 26 5.74 17.37 -4.81
CA SER A 26 6.37 17.31 -6.12
C SER A 26 5.59 16.40 -7.07
N GLU A 27 5.77 16.62 -8.36
CA GLU A 27 5.28 15.76 -9.43
C GLU A 27 5.69 14.30 -9.23
N ASP A 28 6.94 14.07 -8.80
CA ASP A 28 7.47 12.74 -8.47
C ASP A 28 6.63 12.02 -7.41
N LEU A 29 6.25 12.72 -6.33
CA LEU A 29 5.45 12.13 -5.24
C LEU A 29 4.04 11.79 -5.70
N LEU A 30 3.44 12.62 -6.56
CA LEU A 30 2.15 12.33 -7.18
C LEU A 30 2.22 11.12 -8.12
N GLN A 31 3.33 10.98 -8.85
CA GLN A 31 3.55 9.82 -9.71
C GLN A 31 3.72 8.54 -8.89
N VAL A 32 4.49 8.60 -7.78
CA VAL A 32 4.64 7.47 -6.84
C VAL A 32 3.30 7.07 -6.24
N GLU A 33 2.47 8.03 -5.81
CA GLU A 33 1.12 7.76 -5.29
C GLU A 33 0.23 7.04 -6.32
N LYS A 34 0.24 7.49 -7.58
CA LYS A 34 -0.51 6.82 -8.66
C LYS A 34 -0.04 5.38 -8.89
N ARG A 35 1.26 5.12 -8.78
CA ARG A 35 1.84 3.78 -8.95
C ARG A 35 1.51 2.85 -7.80
N LEU A 36 1.19 3.37 -6.61
CA LEU A 36 0.96 2.57 -5.40
C LEU A 36 -0.17 1.54 -5.57
N GLU A 37 -1.22 1.87 -6.32
CA GLU A 37 -2.33 0.95 -6.59
C GLU A 37 -1.87 -0.27 -7.43
N LEU A 38 -1.02 -0.03 -8.44
CA LEU A 38 -0.44 -1.12 -9.23
C LEU A 38 0.48 -1.99 -8.36
N VAL A 39 1.30 -1.39 -7.50
CA VAL A 39 2.18 -2.15 -6.61
C VAL A 39 1.35 -2.99 -5.64
N LYS A 40 0.24 -2.47 -5.11
CA LYS A 40 -0.70 -3.24 -4.28
C LYS A 40 -1.23 -4.45 -5.03
N GLN A 41 -1.74 -4.26 -6.24
CA GLN A 41 -2.30 -5.32 -7.06
C GLN A 41 -1.27 -6.41 -7.35
N VAL A 42 -0.06 -6.03 -7.76
CA VAL A 42 1.03 -6.97 -8.06
C VAL A 42 1.45 -7.72 -6.81
N SER A 43 1.63 -7.03 -5.67
CA SER A 43 2.02 -7.66 -4.41
C SER A 43 0.98 -8.71 -3.97
N HIS A 44 -0.30 -8.37 -4.05
CA HIS A 44 -1.39 -9.27 -3.67
C HIS A 44 -1.53 -10.46 -4.63
N SER A 45 -1.40 -10.22 -5.95
CA SER A 45 -1.40 -11.31 -6.95
C SER A 45 -0.21 -12.25 -6.78
N THR A 46 0.97 -11.71 -6.52
CA THR A 46 2.19 -12.51 -6.32
C THR A 46 2.11 -13.31 -5.04
N HIS A 47 1.68 -12.70 -3.94
CA HIS A 47 1.44 -13.40 -2.68
C HIS A 47 0.48 -14.58 -2.88
N LYS A 48 -0.70 -14.36 -3.49
CA LYS A 48 -1.68 -15.44 -3.75
C LYS A 48 -1.10 -16.60 -4.55
N LYS A 49 -0.34 -16.31 -5.61
CA LYS A 49 0.29 -17.34 -6.44
C LYS A 49 1.35 -18.11 -5.66
N LEU A 50 2.20 -17.41 -4.91
CA LEU A 50 3.21 -18.03 -4.06
C LEU A 50 2.57 -18.94 -3.03
N THR A 51 1.59 -18.46 -2.27
CA THR A 51 0.89 -19.26 -1.26
C THR A 51 0.22 -20.51 -1.88
N ALA A 52 -0.39 -20.38 -3.07
CA ALA A 52 -0.99 -21.52 -3.76
C ALA A 52 0.05 -22.55 -4.23
N CYS A 53 1.24 -22.10 -4.67
CA CYS A 53 2.32 -23.01 -5.06
C CYS A 53 2.89 -23.76 -3.85
N LEU A 54 3.07 -23.09 -2.72
CA LEU A 54 3.63 -23.68 -1.50
C LEU A 54 2.66 -24.65 -0.81
N GLN A 55 1.35 -24.35 -0.83
CA GLN A 55 0.34 -25.25 -0.24
C GLN A 55 -0.09 -26.39 -1.19
N GLY A 56 0.24 -26.29 -2.49
CA GLY A 56 -0.39 -27.07 -3.56
C GLY A 56 0.42 -28.21 -4.18
N GLN A 57 1.63 -28.51 -3.73
CA GLN A 57 2.45 -29.58 -4.35
C GLN A 57 2.19 -31.01 -3.82
N GLN A 58 1.26 -31.21 -2.88
CA GLN A 58 0.81 -32.54 -2.47
C GLN A 58 -0.40 -32.99 -3.31
N GLY A 59 -0.17 -33.18 -4.61
CA GLY A 59 -1.23 -33.53 -5.58
C GLY A 59 -0.78 -34.50 -6.66
N VAL A 60 0.25 -35.31 -6.41
CA VAL A 60 0.55 -36.45 -7.27
C VAL A 60 -0.39 -37.58 -6.86
N ASP A 61 -1.38 -37.85 -7.69
CA ASP A 61 -2.16 -39.09 -7.72
C ASP A 61 -1.19 -40.28 -7.85
N VAL A 62 -0.71 -40.78 -6.71
CA VAL A 62 0.05 -42.03 -6.61
C VAL A 62 -0.94 -43.15 -6.34
N ASP A 63 -1.89 -43.35 -7.24
CA ASP A 63 -2.65 -44.58 -7.25
C ASP A 63 -2.56 -45.24 -8.64
N LYS A 64 -2.22 -46.53 -8.61
CA LYS A 64 -2.21 -47.48 -9.73
C LYS A 64 -1.00 -47.45 -10.68
N ARG A 65 0.07 -48.14 -10.24
CA ARG A 65 0.69 -49.20 -11.06
C ARG A 65 1.47 -50.18 -10.18
N SER A 66 0.75 -51.04 -9.47
CA SER A 66 1.30 -52.27 -8.92
C SER A 66 1.56 -53.26 -10.06
N VAL A 67 2.72 -53.17 -10.70
CA VAL A 67 3.19 -54.23 -11.61
C VAL A 67 3.91 -55.29 -10.78
N ARG A 68 3.19 -56.38 -10.56
CA ARG A 68 3.65 -57.66 -10.03
C ARG A 68 4.99 -58.06 -10.68
N SER A 69 6.05 -58.25 -9.90
CA SER A 69 7.34 -58.77 -10.41
C SER A 69 7.56 -60.20 -9.89
N PRO A 70 7.91 -61.20 -10.74
CA PRO A 70 8.18 -62.56 -10.28
C PRO A 70 9.58 -62.68 -9.66
N SER A 71 9.62 -63.43 -8.55
CA SER A 71 10.77 -63.92 -7.81
C SER A 71 11.78 -64.70 -8.66
N VAL A 72 13.07 -64.34 -8.63
CA VAL A 72 14.23 -65.28 -8.60
C VAL A 72 15.56 -64.52 -8.45
N SER A 73 16.19 -64.64 -7.27
CA SER A 73 17.60 -64.38 -6.85
C SER A 73 17.69 -63.82 -5.40
N HIS A 74 17.08 -64.49 -4.42
CA HIS A 74 16.55 -63.82 -3.20
C HIS A 74 17.53 -63.47 -2.06
N GLU A 75 18.83 -63.78 -2.10
CA GLU A 75 19.70 -63.56 -0.90
C GLU A 75 20.80 -62.51 -1.12
N LEU A 76 21.54 -62.57 -2.24
CA LEU A 76 22.57 -61.58 -2.54
C LEU A 76 22.03 -60.32 -3.23
N HIS A 77 21.01 -60.47 -4.09
CA HIS A 77 20.31 -59.33 -4.68
C HIS A 77 19.43 -58.65 -3.64
N SER A 78 18.77 -59.40 -2.75
CA SER A 78 17.96 -58.87 -1.65
C SER A 78 18.78 -58.01 -0.67
N ARG A 79 19.99 -58.43 -0.26
CA ARG A 79 20.85 -57.56 0.58
C ARG A 79 21.29 -56.27 -0.12
N ARG A 80 21.54 -56.32 -1.44
CA ARG A 80 21.93 -55.13 -2.22
C ARG A 80 20.74 -54.19 -2.45
N THR A 81 19.57 -54.73 -2.79
CA THR A 81 18.34 -53.95 -2.94
C THR A 81 17.85 -53.36 -1.63
N VAL A 82 17.99 -54.06 -0.49
CA VAL A 82 17.67 -53.52 0.84
C VAL A 82 18.58 -52.35 1.22
N LYS A 83 19.89 -52.43 0.94
CA LYS A 83 20.82 -51.30 1.14
C LYS A 83 20.47 -50.11 0.25
N MET A 84 20.13 -50.36 -1.01
CA MET A 84 19.76 -49.32 -1.96
C MET A 84 18.44 -48.64 -1.56
N LEU A 85 17.42 -49.40 -1.16
CA LEU A 85 16.15 -48.87 -0.65
C LEU A 85 16.34 -48.00 0.60
N ARG A 86 17.24 -48.38 1.51
CA ARG A 86 17.56 -47.56 2.69
C ARG A 86 18.16 -46.22 2.29
N ILE A 87 19.14 -46.21 1.38
CA ILE A 87 19.76 -44.98 0.88
C ILE A 87 18.71 -44.11 0.17
N CYS A 88 17.82 -44.71 -0.61
CA CYS A 88 16.70 -43.98 -1.22
C CYS A 88 15.79 -43.34 -0.16
N GLY A 89 15.42 -44.07 0.90
CA GLY A 89 14.61 -43.53 1.99
C GLY A 89 15.30 -42.37 2.72
N GLU A 90 16.57 -42.52 3.07
CA GLU A 90 17.37 -41.45 3.70
C GLU A 90 17.49 -40.22 2.79
N THR A 91 17.63 -40.43 1.48
CA THR A 91 17.70 -39.32 0.51
C THR A 91 16.35 -38.63 0.36
N GLN A 92 15.24 -39.37 0.35
CA GLN A 92 13.89 -38.82 0.31
C GLN A 92 13.56 -38.04 1.58
N ASP A 93 13.97 -38.53 2.75
CA ASP A 93 13.78 -37.84 4.03
C ASP A 93 14.52 -36.51 4.07
N ARG A 94 15.80 -36.49 3.65
CA ARG A 94 16.56 -35.25 3.51
C ARG A 94 15.91 -34.28 2.51
N LEU A 95 15.45 -34.78 1.37
CA LEU A 95 14.77 -33.95 0.37
C LEU A 95 13.47 -33.35 0.95
N ALA A 96 12.69 -34.13 1.71
CA ALA A 96 11.48 -33.64 2.34
C ALA A 96 11.77 -32.56 3.39
N GLN A 97 12.83 -32.72 4.18
CA GLN A 97 13.26 -31.70 5.16
C GLN A 97 13.72 -30.41 4.47
N GLU A 98 14.52 -30.50 3.41
CA GLU A 98 14.97 -29.33 2.64
C GLU A 98 13.77 -28.61 1.97
N LEU A 99 12.80 -29.36 1.44
CA LEU A 99 11.57 -28.78 0.89
C LEU A 99 10.76 -28.02 1.95
N LEU A 100 10.58 -28.61 3.14
CA LEU A 100 9.88 -27.96 4.25
C LEU A 100 10.57 -26.66 4.68
N LEU A 101 11.89 -26.68 4.81
CA LEU A 101 12.67 -25.50 5.17
C LEU A 101 12.60 -24.42 4.10
N PHE A 102 12.65 -24.81 2.83
CA PHE A 102 12.47 -23.90 1.70
C PHE A 102 11.09 -23.24 1.72
N GLU A 103 10.02 -24.01 1.92
CA GLU A 103 8.66 -23.49 1.95
C GLU A 103 8.48 -22.47 3.09
N LEU A 104 8.95 -22.80 4.29
CA LEU A 104 8.92 -21.92 5.46
C LEU A 104 9.73 -20.63 5.22
N GLN A 105 10.90 -20.76 4.58
CA GLN A 105 11.75 -19.62 4.29
C GLN A 105 11.10 -18.66 3.29
N ILE A 106 10.50 -19.18 2.20
CA ILE A 106 9.79 -18.35 1.22
C ILE A 106 8.56 -17.68 1.84
N GLU A 107 7.83 -18.40 2.68
CA GLU A 107 6.69 -17.83 3.40
C GLU A 107 7.11 -16.63 4.26
N ARG A 108 8.14 -16.81 5.09
CA ARG A 108 8.64 -15.77 5.99
C ARG A 108 9.32 -14.59 5.29
N ASP A 109 10.18 -14.87 4.32
CA ASP A 109 11.07 -13.85 3.75
C ASP A 109 10.47 -13.16 2.51
N VAL A 110 9.42 -13.74 1.91
CA VAL A 110 8.83 -13.23 0.67
C VAL A 110 7.31 -13.08 0.78
N ALA A 111 6.58 -14.14 1.10
CA ALA A 111 5.11 -14.11 1.03
C ALA A 111 4.51 -13.18 2.10
N GLU A 112 4.93 -13.33 3.36
CA GLU A 112 4.44 -12.53 4.49
C GLU A 112 4.79 -11.03 4.35
N PRO A 113 6.02 -10.64 3.95
CA PRO A 113 6.35 -9.24 3.65
C PRO A 113 5.50 -8.65 2.53
N LEU A 114 5.22 -9.39 1.45
CA LEU A 114 4.36 -8.92 0.37
C LEU A 114 2.92 -8.69 0.84
N TYR A 115 2.41 -9.57 1.70
CA TYR A 115 1.08 -9.43 2.30
C TYR A 115 1.02 -8.21 3.23
N THR A 116 1.96 -8.11 4.17
CA THR A 116 2.05 -6.98 5.11
C THR A 116 2.16 -5.66 4.36
N PHE A 117 3.00 -5.59 3.33
CA PHE A 117 3.14 -4.40 2.51
C PHE A 117 1.82 -4.02 1.82
N ALA A 118 1.10 -4.97 1.25
CA ALA A 118 -0.15 -4.74 0.53
C ALA A 118 -1.33 -4.36 1.45
N GLU A 119 -1.46 -5.02 2.61
CA GLU A 119 -2.62 -4.89 3.50
C GLU A 119 -2.42 -3.89 4.65
N VAL A 120 -1.18 -3.56 5.01
CA VAL A 120 -0.87 -2.67 6.14
C VAL A 120 -0.23 -1.37 5.66
N GLU A 121 0.92 -1.47 4.98
CA GLU A 121 1.73 -0.29 4.65
C GLU A 121 1.05 0.59 3.60
N ILE A 122 0.57 0.01 2.50
CA ILE A 122 -0.11 0.78 1.45
C ILE A 122 -1.35 1.52 1.97
N PRO A 123 -2.29 0.89 2.71
CA PRO A 123 -3.42 1.59 3.30
C PRO A 123 -3.02 2.68 4.29
N ASN A 124 -1.95 2.48 5.06
CA ASN A 124 -1.44 3.49 5.99
C ASN A 124 -0.89 4.73 5.24
N ILE A 125 -0.12 4.51 4.17
CA ILE A 125 0.33 5.58 3.27
C ILE A 125 -0.89 6.33 2.74
N GLN A 126 -1.88 5.64 2.19
CA GLN A 126 -3.11 6.27 1.68
C GLN A 126 -3.87 7.07 2.76
N LYS A 127 -3.88 6.60 4.01
CA LYS A 127 -4.49 7.33 5.14
C LYS A 127 -3.74 8.63 5.43
N GLN A 128 -2.41 8.59 5.50
CA GLN A 128 -1.57 9.77 5.70
C GLN A 128 -1.73 10.77 4.55
N ARG A 129 -1.83 10.28 3.31
CA ARG A 129 -2.09 11.10 2.11
C ARG A 129 -3.40 11.87 2.22
N LYS A 130 -4.49 11.21 2.63
CA LYS A 130 -5.78 11.86 2.88
C LYS A 130 -5.70 12.90 4.02
N HIS A 131 -4.95 12.59 5.07
CA HIS A 131 -4.75 13.53 6.18
C HIS A 131 -3.98 14.77 5.74
N LEU A 132 -2.90 14.60 4.97
CA LEU A 132 -2.13 15.70 4.41
C LEU A 132 -3.02 16.61 3.54
N ALA A 133 -3.86 16.03 2.67
CA ALA A 133 -4.78 16.81 1.85
C ALA A 133 -5.70 17.71 2.69
N LYS A 134 -6.18 17.23 3.85
CA LYS A 134 -6.96 18.03 4.80
C LYS A 134 -6.14 19.18 5.40
N LEU A 135 -4.92 18.91 5.87
CA LEU A 135 -4.04 19.92 6.45
C LEU A 135 -3.69 21.02 5.45
N VAL A 136 -3.49 20.66 4.16
CA VAL A 136 -3.26 21.63 3.09
C VAL A 136 -4.47 22.57 2.93
N LEU A 137 -5.69 22.04 2.91
CA LEU A 137 -6.92 22.85 2.85
C LEU A 137 -7.08 23.76 4.07
N ASP A 138 -6.75 23.28 5.27
CA ASP A 138 -6.80 24.07 6.50
C ASP A 138 -5.77 25.22 6.46
N MET A 139 -4.56 24.95 5.97
CA MET A 139 -3.50 25.94 5.76
C MET A 139 -3.91 27.00 4.72
N ASP A 140 -4.43 26.59 3.56
CA ASP A 140 -4.90 27.49 2.51
C ASP A 140 -6.04 28.39 3.00
N SER A 141 -6.95 27.83 3.82
CA SER A 141 -8.03 28.57 4.48
C SER A 141 -7.48 29.62 5.45
N ALA A 142 -6.49 29.26 6.27
CA ALA A 142 -5.84 30.20 7.19
C ALA A 142 -5.10 31.32 6.43
N ARG A 143 -4.38 30.97 5.36
CA ARG A 143 -3.67 31.92 4.50
C ARG A 143 -4.64 32.92 3.84
N THR A 144 -5.78 32.45 3.34
CA THR A 144 -6.82 33.30 2.74
C THR A 144 -7.41 34.29 3.74
N ARG A 145 -7.65 33.85 4.99
CA ARG A 145 -8.11 34.72 6.07
C ARG A 145 -7.12 35.83 6.41
N ILE A 146 -5.83 35.49 6.52
CA ILE A 146 -4.76 36.46 6.80
C ILE A 146 -4.62 37.45 5.64
N SER A 147 -4.61 36.98 4.40
CA SER A 147 -4.57 37.82 3.20
C SER A 147 -5.75 38.80 3.17
N SER A 148 -6.97 38.30 3.40
CA SER A 148 -8.18 39.12 3.44
C SER A 148 -8.15 40.18 4.54
N GLN A 149 -7.68 39.83 5.74
CA GLN A 149 -7.50 40.78 6.84
C GLN A 149 -6.47 41.85 6.49
N ARG A 150 -5.34 41.47 5.89
CA ARG A 150 -4.32 42.42 5.39
C ARG A 150 -4.92 43.38 4.37
N THR A 151 -5.65 42.90 3.36
CA THR A 151 -6.32 43.77 2.36
C THR A 151 -7.34 44.72 2.99
N CYS A 152 -8.10 44.28 4.01
CA CYS A 152 -9.00 45.15 4.76
C CYS A 152 -8.26 46.20 5.61
N ILE A 153 -7.13 45.86 6.21
CA ILE A 153 -6.30 46.80 6.98
C ILE A 153 -5.65 47.85 6.07
N VAL A 154 -5.19 47.48 4.87
CA VAL A 154 -4.58 48.44 3.91
C VAL A 154 -5.62 49.33 3.23
N SER A 155 -6.89 48.92 3.18
CA SER A 155 -7.99 49.75 2.64
C SER A 155 -8.64 50.68 3.67
N TRP A 156 -8.46 50.42 4.97
CA TRP A 156 -8.95 51.26 6.07
C TRP A 156 -8.22 52.60 6.35
N PRO A 157 -6.97 52.90 5.92
CA PRO A 157 -6.34 54.19 6.24
C PRO A 157 -6.85 55.37 5.40
N LYS A 158 -7.67 55.15 4.36
CA LYS A 158 -8.07 56.22 3.43
C LYS A 158 -9.45 56.85 3.69
N LYS A 159 -10.15 56.48 4.78
CA LYS A 159 -11.49 57.03 5.10
C LYS A 159 -11.56 57.85 6.39
N LEU A 160 -10.44 58.32 6.93
CA LEU A 160 -10.42 59.16 8.14
C LEU A 160 -9.64 60.47 7.96
N THR A 161 -9.90 61.20 6.87
CA THR A 161 -9.52 62.62 6.73
C THR A 161 -10.59 63.34 5.93
N MET A 162 -11.72 63.67 6.56
CA MET A 162 -12.65 64.71 6.09
C MET A 162 -13.62 65.01 7.24
N GLN A 163 -13.19 65.89 8.15
CA GLN A 163 -14.04 66.77 8.96
C GLN A 163 -13.15 67.60 9.90
N THR A 164 -12.74 68.79 9.45
CA THR A 164 -12.61 70.01 10.27
C THR A 164 -12.12 71.17 9.40
N THR A 165 -13.05 72.01 8.97
CA THR A 165 -12.91 73.47 8.74
C THR A 165 -14.34 74.00 8.57
N SER A 166 -15.05 74.16 9.67
CA SER A 166 -15.25 75.43 10.40
C SER A 166 -15.79 76.56 9.51
N ARG A 167 -17.08 76.85 9.73
CA ARG A 167 -17.75 78.11 9.41
C ARG A 167 -16.88 79.31 9.81
N ARG A 168 -16.67 80.23 8.87
CA ARG A 168 -16.94 81.67 9.01
C ARG A 168 -16.92 82.31 7.64
#